data_AF-A0A529AMM1-F1
#
_entry.id   AF-A0A529AMM1-F1
#
_cell.length_a   1.000
_cell.length_b   1.000
_cell.length_c   1.000
_cell.angle_alpha   90.00
_cell.angle_beta   90.00
_cell.angle_gamma   90.00
#
_symmetry.space_group_name_H-M   'P 1'
#
loop_
_entity.id
_entity.type
_entity.pdbx_description
1 polymer ?
#
loop_
_entity_poly.entity_id
_entity_poly.type
_entity_poly.pdbx_seq_one_letter_code
_entity_poly.pdbx_strand_id
1 'polypeptide(L)'
;MGARDLEQVEIEIPQNFLGFVEGALLRVQIQYPSLRFSVSASGVEVARLPDLDLDDVRKSVLHAVYREKIYVETLPLRQALITAVTTK
;
A
#
# COMPACT_ATOMS: atom_id res chain seq x y z
N MET A 1 13.46 13.81 26.84
CA MET A 1 12.17 13.57 26.15
C MET A 1 12.28 12.20 25.53
N GLY A 2 11.62 11.20 26.13
CA GLY A 2 11.93 9.78 25.92
C GLY A 2 11.72 9.32 24.48
N ALA A 3 12.68 8.56 23.96
CA ALA A 3 12.47 7.76 22.77
C ALA A 3 11.28 6.84 23.07
N ARG A 4 10.13 7.09 22.45
CA ARG A 4 9.06 6.09 22.40
C ARG A 4 9.63 4.97 21.54
N ASP A 5 9.85 3.80 22.13
CA ASP A 5 10.20 2.61 21.38
C ASP A 5 9.10 2.39 20.33
N LEU A 6 9.46 2.63 19.07
CA LEU A 6 8.58 2.36 17.94
C LEU A 6 8.62 0.85 17.74
N GLU A 7 7.52 0.19 18.08
CA GLU A 7 7.37 -1.21 17.70
C GLU A 7 7.32 -1.28 16.17
N GLN A 8 8.18 -2.14 15.60
CA GLN A 8 8.14 -2.47 14.18
C GLN A 8 7.26 -3.70 14.01
N VAL A 9 6.26 -3.58 13.15
CA VAL A 9 5.38 -4.68 12.81
C VAL A 9 5.43 -4.91 11.32
N GLU A 10 5.61 -6.15 10.92
CA GLU A 10 5.58 -6.55 9.52
C GLU A 10 4.17 -7.03 9.12
N ILE A 11 3.69 -6.50 8.01
CA ILE A 11 2.49 -6.95 7.32
C ILE A 11 2.96 -7.76 6.11
N GLU A 12 2.77 -9.07 6.17
CA GLU A 12 3.10 -9.97 5.08
C GLU A 12 2.22 -9.69 3.85
N ILE A 13 2.85 -9.58 2.68
CA ILE A 13 2.19 -9.40 1.40
C ILE A 13 2.51 -10.61 0.51
N PRO A 14 1.50 -11.24 -0.12
CA PRO A 14 1.76 -12.36 -1.01
C PRO A 14 2.70 -11.95 -2.18
N GLN A 15 3.59 -12.85 -2.59
CA GLN A 15 4.67 -12.53 -3.55
C GLN A 15 4.18 -11.91 -4.87
N ASN A 16 3.03 -12.38 -5.37
CA ASN A 16 2.40 -11.87 -6.59
C ASN A 16 1.80 -10.46 -6.45
N PHE A 17 1.89 -9.85 -5.27
CA PHE A 17 1.48 -8.48 -4.99
C PHE A 17 2.64 -7.53 -4.66
N LEU A 18 3.86 -8.04 -4.41
CA LEU A 18 5.00 -7.23 -3.99
C LEU A 18 5.32 -6.09 -4.98
N GLY A 19 5.19 -6.35 -6.28
CA GLY A 19 5.40 -5.34 -7.33
C GLY A 19 4.41 -4.17 -7.33
N PHE A 20 3.34 -4.22 -6.52
CA PHE A 20 2.35 -3.15 -6.40
C PHE A 20 2.41 -2.42 -5.05
N VAL A 21 3.31 -2.83 -4.15
CA VAL A 21 3.38 -2.28 -2.79
C VAL A 21 3.78 -0.81 -2.80
N GLU A 22 4.81 -0.44 -3.57
CA GLU A 22 5.28 0.95 -3.62
C GLU A 22 4.19 1.93 -4.07
N GLY A 23 3.44 1.60 -5.13
CA GLY A 23 2.33 2.42 -5.62
C GLY A 23 1.18 2.53 -4.61
N ALA A 24 0.91 1.44 -3.88
CA ALA A 24 -0.12 1.42 -2.85
C ALA A 24 0.26 2.22 -1.60
N LEU A 25 1.54 2.20 -1.19
CA LEU A 25 2.01 2.85 0.04
C LEU A 25 1.76 4.35 0.07
N LEU A 26 1.79 5.03 -1.09
CA LEU A 26 1.45 6.46 -1.15
C LEU A 26 0.04 6.73 -0.62
N ARG A 27 -0.93 5.88 -0.98
CA ARG A 27 -2.33 6.03 -0.52
C ARG A 27 -2.46 5.71 0.96
N VAL A 28 -1.77 4.67 1.43
CA VAL A 28 -1.77 4.27 2.83
C VAL A 28 -1.15 5.37 3.71
N GLN A 29 -0.06 5.98 3.27
CA GLN A 29 0.60 7.07 3.99
C GLN A 29 -0.29 8.31 4.15
N ILE A 30 -1.17 8.58 3.18
CA ILE A 30 -2.18 9.66 3.28
C ILE A 30 -3.25 9.31 4.32
N GLN A 31 -3.67 8.05 4.37
CA GLN A 31 -4.69 7.58 5.32
C GLN A 31 -4.17 7.53 6.77
N TYR A 32 -2.88 7.22 6.94
CA TYR A 32 -2.24 7.13 8.26
C TYR A 32 -0.99 8.01 8.33
N PRO A 33 -1.14 9.34 8.36
CA PRO A 33 -0.02 10.28 8.27
C PRO A 33 0.93 10.24 9.48
N SER A 34 0.46 9.71 10.62
CA SER A 34 1.25 9.54 11.84
C SER A 34 2.13 8.28 11.82
N LEU A 35 1.87 7.35 10.91
CA LEU A 35 2.63 6.11 10.77
C LEU A 35 3.71 6.27 9.71
N ARG A 36 4.77 5.48 9.83
CA ARG A 36 5.79 5.36 8.79
C ARG A 36 5.77 3.95 8.24
N PHE A 37 5.71 3.86 6.93
CA PHE A 37 5.72 2.60 6.20
C PHE A 37 7.04 2.47 5.44
N SER A 38 7.63 1.27 5.47
CA SER A 38 8.75 0.88 4.61
C SER A 38 8.42 -0.42 3.88
N VAL A 39 8.99 -0.59 2.70
CA VAL A 39 8.90 -1.85 1.95
C VAL A 39 9.98 -2.80 2.47
N SER A 40 9.60 -4.02 2.82
CA SER A 40 10.50 -5.11 3.18
C SER A 40 10.54 -6.17 2.07
N ALA A 41 11.38 -7.19 2.24
CA ALA A 41 11.43 -8.33 1.31
C ALA A 41 10.13 -9.16 1.32
N SER A 42 9.40 -9.16 2.43
CA SER A 42 8.18 -9.96 2.66
C SER A 42 6.88 -9.16 2.63
N GLY A 43 6.95 -7.82 2.57
CA GLY A 43 5.77 -6.98 2.52
C GLY A 43 6.01 -5.54 2.97
N VAL A 44 5.30 -5.14 4.02
CA VAL A 44 5.30 -3.76 4.52
C VAL A 44 5.65 -3.75 6.01
N GLU A 45 6.70 -3.03 6.35
CA GLU A 45 7.05 -2.70 7.73
C GLU A 45 6.34 -1.42 8.17
N VAL A 46 5.81 -1.44 9.39
CA VAL A 46 5.12 -0.30 10.01
C VAL A 46 5.82 0.05 11.31
N ALA A 47 6.32 1.29 11.41
CA ALA A 47 6.74 1.85 12.70
C ALA A 47 5.52 2.43 13.42
N ARG A 48 5.11 1.81 14.54
CA ARG A 48 3.85 2.15 15.22
C ARG A 48 4.03 2.74 16.61
N LEU A 49 2.96 3.39 17.08
CA LEU A 49 2.74 3.73 18.48
C LEU A 49 1.88 2.64 19.16
N PRO A 50 1.96 2.46 20.49
CA PRO A 50 1.33 1.34 21.21
C PRO A 50 -0.20 1.25 21.06
N ASP A 51 -0.90 2.38 20.94
CA ASP A 51 -2.37 2.46 20.99
C ASP A 51 -3.08 2.32 19.63
N LEU A 52 -2.37 1.83 18.61
CA LEU A 52 -2.90 1.73 17.25
C LEU A 52 -3.55 0.37 16.99
N ASP A 53 -4.77 0.38 16.44
CA ASP A 53 -5.42 -0.83 15.92
C ASP A 53 -4.70 -1.32 14.65
N LEU A 54 -3.88 -2.36 14.83
CA LEU A 54 -3.09 -2.96 13.78
C LEU A 54 -3.95 -3.67 12.74
N ASP A 55 -5.12 -4.19 13.12
CA ASP A 55 -5.97 -4.94 12.20
C ASP A 55 -6.60 -4.01 11.16
N ASP A 56 -6.97 -2.81 11.57
CA ASP A 56 -7.45 -1.77 10.66
C ASP A 56 -6.34 -1.28 9.70
N VAL A 57 -5.11 -1.11 10.19
CA VAL A 57 -3.97 -0.74 9.33
C VAL A 57 -3.65 -1.86 8.35
N ARG A 58 -3.59 -3.10 8.83
CA ARG A 58 -3.35 -4.29 8.00
C ARG A 58 -4.39 -4.41 6.90
N LYS A 59 -5.67 -4.27 7.25
CA LYS A 59 -6.79 -4.29 6.29
C LYS A 59 -6.62 -3.20 5.24
N SER A 60 -6.29 -1.98 5.63
CA SER A 60 -6.10 -0.86 4.70
C SER A 60 -4.89 -1.06 3.78
N VAL A 61 -3.77 -1.56 4.30
CA VAL A 61 -2.59 -1.90 3.50
C VAL A 61 -2.93 -2.97 2.46
N LEU A 62 -3.51 -4.08 2.88
CA LEU A 62 -3.88 -5.19 1.99
C LEU A 62 -4.87 -4.74 0.91
N HIS A 63 -5.87 -3.95 1.30
CA HIS A 63 -6.85 -3.41 0.36
C HIS A 63 -6.22 -2.44 -0.64
N ALA A 64 -5.30 -1.57 -0.21
CA ALA A 64 -4.60 -0.64 -1.09
C ALA A 64 -3.72 -1.40 -2.12
N VAL A 65 -2.96 -2.39 -1.68
CA VAL A 65 -2.12 -3.22 -2.56
C VAL A 65 -2.97 -4.00 -3.57
N TYR A 66 -4.10 -4.56 -3.12
CA TYR A 66 -5.05 -5.23 -4.01
C TYR A 66 -5.61 -4.28 -5.09
N ARG A 67 -5.99 -3.06 -4.70
CA ARG A 67 -6.51 -2.05 -5.62
C ARG A 67 -5.46 -1.55 -6.60
N GLU A 68 -4.21 -1.43 -6.17
CA GLU A 68 -3.10 -1.02 -7.03
C GLU A 68 -2.83 -2.08 -8.11
N LYS A 69 -2.85 -3.37 -7.75
CA LYS A 69 -2.78 -4.46 -8.72
C LYS A 69 -3.85 -4.35 -9.80
N ILE A 70 -5.13 -4.23 -9.40
CA ILE A 70 -6.25 -4.07 -10.35
C ILE A 70 -6.03 -2.83 -11.22
N TYR A 71 -5.60 -1.73 -10.64
CA TYR A 71 -5.35 -0.51 -11.39
C TYR A 71 -4.29 -0.73 -12.46
N VAL A 72 -3.12 -1.26 -12.11
CA VAL A 72 -2.03 -1.52 -13.05
C VAL A 72 -2.44 -2.53 -14.13
N GLU A 73 -3.07 -3.64 -13.76
CA GLU A 73 -3.50 -4.68 -14.71
C GLU A 73 -4.58 -4.19 -15.68
N THR A 74 -5.45 -3.28 -15.25
CA THR A 74 -6.53 -2.74 -16.11
C THR A 74 -6.15 -1.47 -16.85
N LEU A 75 -4.99 -0.86 -16.56
CA LEU A 75 -4.57 0.40 -17.17
C LEU A 75 -4.40 0.30 -18.70
N PRO A 76 -3.79 -0.76 -19.27
CA PRO A 76 -3.63 -0.89 -20.73
C PRO A 76 -4.98 -0.94 -21.46
N LEU A 77 -5.94 -1.71 -20.93
CA LEU A 77 -7.29 -1.79 -21.53
C LEU A 77 -8.00 -0.43 -21.48
N ARG A 78 -7.90 0.28 -20.36
CA ARG A 78 -8.47 1.63 -20.23
C ARG A 78 -7.85 2.61 -21.23
N GLN A 79 -6.54 2.58 -21.41
CA GLN A 79 -5.84 3.41 -22.39
C GLN A 79 -6.24 3.06 -23.84
N ALA A 80 -6.39 1.78 -24.15
CA ALA A 80 -6.82 1.32 -25.48
C ALA A 80 -8.24 1.80 -25.80
N LEU A 81 -9.17 1.67 -24.85
CA LEU A 81 -10.56 2.14 -25.02
C LEU A 81 -10.63 3.65 -25.21
N ILE A 82 -9.88 4.42 -24.42
CA ILE A 82 -9.82 5.88 -24.57
C ILE A 82 -9.26 6.24 -25.95
N THR A 83 -8.11 5.67 -26.31
CA THR A 83 -7.45 5.92 -27.60
C THR A 83 -8.38 5.62 -28.78
N ALA A 84 -9.11 4.50 -28.73
CA ALA A 84 -10.03 4.09 -29.79
C ALA A 84 -11.18 5.08 -30.02
N VAL A 85 -11.62 5.82 -28.99
CA VAL A 85 -12.70 6.80 -29.11
C VAL A 85 -12.21 8.24 -29.29
N THR A 86 -10.94 8.54 -28.95
CA THR A 86 -10.37 9.90 -29.08
C THR A 86 -9.57 10.12 -30.35
N THR A 87 -9.09 9.06 -31.00
CA THR A 87 -8.31 9.19 -32.25
C THR A 87 -9.28 9.29 -33.42
N LYS A 88 -9.45 10.50 -33.95
CA LYS A 88 -10.14 10.79 -35.22
C LYS A 88 -9.17 10.84 -36.38
#